data_AF-A0A392VA09-F1
#
_entry.id   AF-A0A392VA09-F1
#
_cell.length_a   1.000
_cell.length_b   1.000
_cell.length_c   1.000
_cell.angle_alpha   90.00
_cell.angle_beta   90.00
_cell.angle_gamma   90.00
#
_symmetry.space_group_name_H-M   'P 1'
#
loop_
_entity.id
_entity.type
_entity.pdbx_description
1 polymer ?
#
loop_
_entity_poly.entity_id
_entity_poly.type
_entity_poly.pdbx_seq_one_letter_code
_entity_poly.pdbx_strand_id
1 'polypeptide(L)' 'MVTEGIVLGHKVSTKGIEVDRAKIEVIEKLPPPVNVKGIRSFLGHAGFYRRFIKDFSKIAKPLSN' A
#
# COMPACT_ATOMS: atom_id res chain seq x y z
N MET A 1 -12.35 11.12 -24.82
CA MET A 1 -12.14 11.42 -23.39
C MET A 1 -11.63 10.17 -22.72
N VAL A 2 -10.64 10.27 -21.83
CA VAL A 2 -10.11 9.12 -21.08
C VAL A 2 -11.10 8.76 -19.96
N THR A 3 -11.55 7.51 -19.92
CA THR A 3 -12.55 7.01 -18.96
C THR A 3 -11.92 6.35 -17.73
N GLU A 4 -10.68 5.89 -17.85
CA GLU A 4 -9.86 5.33 -16.78
C GLU A 4 -8.36 5.56 -17.04
N GLY A 5 -7.54 5.62 -15.99
CA GLY A 5 -6.09 5.79 -16.11
C GLY A 5 -5.34 5.57 -14.80
N ILE A 6 -4.01 5.51 -14.88
CA ILE A 6 -3.12 5.41 -13.70
C ILE A 6 -2.57 6.79 -13.38
N VAL A 7 -2.81 7.26 -12.16
CA VAL A 7 -2.29 8.54 -11.65
C VAL A 7 -1.68 8.30 -10.27
N LEU A 8 -0.40 8.64 -10.11
CA LEU A 8 0.35 8.49 -8.86
C LEU A 8 0.31 7.07 -8.25
N GLY A 9 0.19 6.03 -9.08
CA GLY A 9 0.10 4.64 -8.62
C GLY A 9 -1.30 4.21 -8.16
N HIS A 10 -2.33 4.99 -8.52
CA HIS A 10 -3.73 4.62 -8.34
C HIS A 10 -4.44 4.50 -9.68
N LYS A 11 -5.34 3.52 -9.79
CA LYS A 11 -6.27 3.44 -10.90
C LYS A 11 -7.44 4.37 -10.61
N VAL A 12 -7.63 5.36 -11.46
CA VAL A 12 -8.73 6.34 -11.37
C VAL A 12 -9.74 6.02 -12.46
N SER A 13 -11.01 5.87 -12.08
CA SER A 13 -12.12 5.63 -13.00
C SER A 13 -13.39 6.32 -12.50
N THR A 14 -14.47 6.27 -13.28
CA THR A 14 -15.79 6.76 -12.86
C THR A 14 -16.34 6.04 -11.62
N LYS A 15 -15.85 4.83 -11.31
CA LYS A 15 -16.23 4.05 -10.11
C LYS A 15 -15.48 4.49 -8.85
N GLY A 16 -14.43 5.30 -8.99
CA GLY A 16 -13.62 5.79 -7.89
C GLY A 16 -12.12 5.54 -8.09
N ILE A 17 -11.41 5.51 -6.96
CA ILE A 17 -9.97 5.34 -6.87
C ILE A 17 -9.67 3.95 -6.31
N GLU A 18 -8.85 3.19 -7.02
CA GLU A 18 -8.39 1.86 -6.62
C GLU A 18 -6.85 1.86 -6.52
N VAL A 19 -6.32 0.93 -5.72
CA VAL A 19 -4.88 0.68 -5.68
C VAL A 19 -4.46 -0.02 -6.97
N ASP A 20 -3.38 0.45 -7.60
CA ASP A 20 -2.78 -0.25 -8.73
C ASP A 20 -2.29 -1.64 -8.28
N ARG A 21 -2.82 -2.69 -8.90
CA ARG A 21 -2.47 -4.09 -8.62
C ARG A 21 -0.98 -4.35 -8.77
N ALA A 22 -0.31 -3.69 -9.71
CA ALA A 22 1.13 -3.84 -9.91
C ALA A 22 1.92 -3.45 -8.64
N LYS A 23 1.42 -2.51 -7.85
CA LYS A 23 2.05 -2.11 -6.58
C LYS A 23 1.84 -3.13 -5.47
N ILE A 24 0.72 -3.83 -5.47
CA ILE A 24 0.42 -4.90 -4.48
C ILE A 24 1.36 -6.08 -4.71
N GLU A 25 1.51 -6.53 -5.97
CA GLU A 25 2.36 -7.68 -6.32
C GLU A 25 3.83 -7.48 -5.93
N VAL A 26 4.33 -6.24 -6.01
CA VAL A 26 5.70 -5.92 -5.59
C VAL A 26 5.85 -6.10 -4.08
N ILE A 27 4.86 -5.65 -3.30
CA ILE A 27 4.89 -5.79 -1.83
C ILE A 27 4.77 -7.26 -1.43
N GLU A 28 3.92 -8.04 -2.09
CA GLU A 28 3.76 -9.48 -1.83
C GLU A 28 5.06 -10.28 -2.03
N LYS A 29 5.92 -9.82 -2.94
CA LYS A 29 7.22 -10.46 -3.24
C LYS A 29 8.37 -9.97 -2.36
N LEU A 30 8.15 -8.97 -1.50
CA LEU A 30 9.19 -8.48 -0.61
C LEU A 30 9.55 -9.54 0.45
N PRO A 31 10.85 -9.74 0.74
CA PRO A 31 11.25 -10.59 1.84
C PRO A 31 10.80 -9.96 3.18
N PRO A 32 10.56 -10.77 4.22
CA PRO A 32 10.29 -10.26 5.56
C PRO A 32 11.42 -9.33 6.03
N PRO A 33 11.10 -8.17 6.62
CA PRO A 33 12.11 -7.25 7.11
C PRO A 33 12.89 -7.85 8.28
N VAL A 34 14.22 -7.79 8.21
CA VAL A 34 15.11 -8.41 9.22
C VAL A 34 15.61 -7.44 10.30
N ASN A 35 15.27 -6.15 10.18
CA ASN A 35 15.72 -5.13 11.12
C ASN A 35 14.69 -3.99 11.25
N VAL A 36 14.87 -3.16 12.29
CA VAL A 36 13.96 -2.04 12.61
C VAL A 36 13.84 -1.05 11.45
N LYS A 37 14.93 -0.78 10.72
CA LYS A 37 14.92 0.11 9.55
C LYS A 37 14.02 -0.46 8.44
N GLY A 38 14.10 -1.77 8.20
CA GLY A 38 13.26 -2.50 7.26
C GLY A 38 11.79 -2.45 7.64
N ILE A 39 11.47 -2.67 8.92
CA ILE A 39 10.08 -2.58 9.41
C ILE A 39 9.53 -1.17 9.18
N ARG A 40 10.28 -0.11 9.55
CA ARG A 40 9.86 1.28 9.34
C ARG A 40 9.68 1.62 7.86
N SER A 41 10.58 1.14 7.01
CA SER A 41 10.49 1.31 5.55
C SER A 41 9.23 0.64 4.99
N PHE A 42 8.97 -0.61 5.41
CA PHE A 42 7.77 -1.35 5.02
C PHE A 42 6.49 -0.64 5.47
N LEU A 43 6.41 -0.23 6.74
CA LEU A 43 5.26 0.50 7.27
C LEU A 43 5.04 1.84 6.58
N GLY A 44 6.11 2.57 6.22
CA GLY A 44 6.01 3.80 5.44
C GLY A 44 5.39 3.56 4.06
N HIS A 45 5.79 2.47 3.38
CA HIS A 45 5.22 2.10 2.09
C HIS A 45 3.77 1.62 2.21
N ALA A 46 3.49 0.71 3.16
CA ALA A 46 2.13 0.22 3.42
C ALA A 46 1.18 1.35 3.85
N GLY A 47 1.71 2.36 4.55
CA GLY A 47 0.99 3.56 4.98
C GLY A 47 0.43 4.39 3.82
N PHE A 48 1.06 4.37 2.64
CA PHE A 48 0.53 5.02 1.43
C PHE A 48 -0.85 4.46 1.03
N TYR A 49 -1.06 3.15 1.23
CA TYR A 49 -2.30 2.45 0.90
C TYR A 49 -3.27 2.30 2.09
N ARG A 50 -2.98 2.92 3.24
CA ARG A 50 -3.74 2.73 4.50
C ARG A 50 -5.25 2.93 4.37
N ARG A 51 -5.71 3.81 3.46
CA ARG A 51 -7.14 4.10 3.24
C ARG A 51 -7.90 2.91 2.64
N PHE A 52 -7.19 2.01 1.98
CA PHE A 52 -7.75 0.83 1.33
C PHE A 52 -7.61 -0.45 2.18
N ILE A 53 -6.90 -0.37 3.32
CA ILE A 53 -6.68 -1.48 4.23
C ILE A 53 -7.55 -1.27 5.46
N LYS A 54 -8.61 -2.08 5.58
CA LYS A 54 -9.50 -2.04 6.76
C LYS A 54 -8.68 -2.31 8.02
N ASP A 55 -8.91 -1.51 9.07
CA ASP A 55 -8.24 -1.64 10.37
C ASP A 55 -6.70 -1.57 10.31
N PHE A 56 -6.12 -0.88 9.31
CA PHE A 56 -4.67 -0.79 9.11
C PHE A 56 -3.87 -0.53 10.39
N SER A 57 -4.28 0.46 11.19
CA SER A 57 -3.58 0.79 12.44
C SER A 57 -3.58 -0.33 13.46
N LYS A 58 -4.65 -1.15 13.54
CA LYS A 58 -4.70 -2.31 14.44
C LYS A 58 -3.76 -3.41 13.96
N ILE A 59 -3.72 -3.64 12.65
CA ILE A 59 -2.86 -4.65 12.03
C ILE A 59 -1.38 -4.25 12.13
N ALA A 60 -1.05 -2.97 11.92
CA ALA A 60 0.31 -2.45 11.98
C ALA A 60 0.85 -2.31 13.42
N LYS A 61 -0.03 -2.31 14.43
CA LYS A 61 0.33 -2.08 15.84
C LYS A 61 1.46 -2.97 16.36
N PRO A 62 1.49 -4.29 16.12
CA PRO A 62 2.59 -5.15 16.61
C PRO A 62 3.94 -4.87 15.95
N LEU A 63 3.94 -4.18 14.80
CA LEU A 63 5.13 -3.77 14.06
C LEU A 63 5.56 -2.34 14.40
N SER A 64 4.76 -1.65 15.21
CA SER A 64 4.98 -0.27 15.64
C SER A 64 5.44 -0.29 17.09
N ASN A 65 6.46 0.50 17.43
CA ASN A 65 6.86 0.69 18.84
C ASN A 65 5.80 1.45 19.63
#